data_AF-A0A7S2XXY1-F1
#
_entry.id   AF-A0A7S2XXY1-F1
#
_cell.length_a   1.000
_cell.length_b   1.000
_cell.length_c   1.000
_cell.angle_alpha   90.00
_cell.angle_beta   90.00
_cell.angle_gamma   90.00
#
_symmetry.space_group_name_H-M   'P 1'
#
loop_
_entity.id
_entity.type
_entity.pdbx_description
1 polymer ?
#
loop_
_entity_poly.entity_id
_entity_poly.type
_entity_poly.pdbx_seq_one_letter_code
_entity_poly.pdbx_strand_id
1 'polypeptide(L)'
;SSADCCRKDACYGTSHRLSEAECRSSCRSSLRCTDDPCQYNTCHRHAKCLPSITDGSWSYTCECRDGYIGDGTFCEEYIAPVIDACDDHSCPRNCQCVGDNALEQYQCVAREGYVTVDPVDMPVPLDHVSKPHGRRRDTVAACLDSALPELSLNCDNPMRLTQGDVYEECGVTVVDSN
;
A
#
# COMPACT_ATOMS: atom_id res chain seq x y z
N SER A 1 -1.62 17.01 -59.57
CA SER A 1 -2.86 17.14 -58.79
C SER A 1 -2.52 16.96 -57.31
N SER A 2 -2.30 18.08 -56.62
CA SER A 2 -2.07 18.16 -55.18
C SER A 2 -3.39 17.85 -54.49
N ALA A 3 -3.55 16.64 -53.95
CA ALA A 3 -4.74 16.29 -53.19
C ALA A 3 -4.70 17.02 -51.84
N ASP A 4 -5.64 17.95 -51.65
CA ASP A 4 -5.83 18.68 -50.40
C ASP A 4 -5.99 17.71 -49.22
N CYS A 5 -5.00 17.67 -48.34
CA CYS A 5 -5.03 16.97 -47.04
C CYS A 5 -6.27 17.31 -46.20
N CYS A 6 -6.85 18.47 -46.46
CA CYS A 6 -7.85 19.14 -45.64
C CYS A 6 -9.31 18.62 -45.85
N ARG A 7 -9.50 17.36 -46.28
CA ARG A 7 -10.82 16.74 -46.51
C ARG A 7 -11.10 15.44 -45.72
N LYS A 8 -10.21 14.99 -44.83
CA LYS A 8 -10.46 13.80 -43.99
C LYS A 8 -10.32 14.11 -42.50
N ASP A 9 -11.07 13.37 -41.68
CA ASP A 9 -11.37 13.62 -40.26
C ASP A 9 -10.16 13.57 -39.29
N ALA A 10 -8.93 13.43 -39.78
CA ALA A 10 -7.71 13.46 -38.96
C ALA A 10 -6.51 14.04 -39.74
N CYS A 11 -6.00 15.19 -39.30
CA CYS A 11 -4.72 15.74 -39.75
C CYS A 11 -3.70 15.69 -38.60
N TYR A 12 -2.49 15.25 -38.91
CA TYR A 12 -1.39 15.17 -37.94
C TYR A 12 -0.29 16.16 -38.36
N GLY A 13 0.18 16.97 -37.40
CA GLY A 13 1.33 17.87 -37.57
C GLY A 13 2.64 17.11 -37.36
N THR A 14 3.78 17.82 -37.33
CA THR A 14 5.11 17.20 -37.16
C THR A 14 5.35 16.53 -35.79
N SER A 15 4.42 16.63 -34.84
CA SER A 15 4.62 16.05 -33.49
C SER A 15 3.33 15.71 -32.71
N HIS A 16 2.12 15.96 -33.25
CA HIS A 16 0.85 15.64 -32.57
C HIS A 16 -0.34 15.69 -33.55
N ARG A 17 -1.48 15.12 -33.13
CA ARG A 17 -2.77 15.29 -33.81
C ARG A 17 -3.21 16.74 -33.68
N LEU A 18 -3.44 17.41 -34.81
CA LEU A 18 -3.93 18.79 -34.82
C LEU A 18 -5.44 18.80 -34.59
N SER A 19 -5.93 19.81 -33.87
CA SER A 19 -7.37 20.10 -33.85
C SER A 19 -7.86 20.47 -35.26
N GLU A 20 -9.18 20.39 -35.48
CA GLU A 20 -9.79 20.74 -36.77
C GLU A 20 -9.43 22.18 -37.21
N ALA A 21 -9.37 23.12 -36.26
CA ALA A 21 -9.00 24.50 -36.51
C ALA A 21 -7.51 24.65 -36.90
N GLU A 22 -6.61 23.97 -36.20
CA GLU A 22 -5.17 24.00 -36.47
C GLU A 22 -4.80 23.31 -37.80
N CYS A 23 -5.51 22.22 -38.14
CA CYS A 23 -5.33 21.59 -39.45
C CYS A 23 -5.69 22.57 -40.58
N ARG A 24 -6.83 23.28 -40.45
CA ARG A 24 -7.27 24.24 -41.46
C ARG A 24 -6.33 25.44 -41.59
N SER A 25 -5.74 25.93 -40.50
CA SER A 25 -4.84 27.09 -40.52
C SER A 25 -3.41 26.79 -40.96
N SER A 26 -2.93 25.56 -40.74
CA SER A 26 -1.53 25.15 -41.02
C SER A 26 -1.36 24.38 -42.34
N CYS A 27 -2.43 24.24 -43.14
CA CYS A 27 -2.47 23.61 -44.46
C CYS A 27 -1.68 24.45 -45.51
N ARG A 28 -0.34 24.50 -45.40
CA ARG A 28 0.58 25.06 -46.41
C ARG A 28 1.52 23.98 -46.94
N SER A 29 2.18 24.25 -48.07
CA SER A 29 3.06 23.39 -48.88
C SER A 29 4.20 22.65 -48.14
N SER A 30 4.31 22.78 -46.83
CA SER A 30 5.24 22.10 -45.93
C SER A 30 4.62 20.94 -45.14
N LEU A 31 3.29 20.74 -45.16
CA LEU A 31 2.65 19.55 -44.61
C LEU A 31 2.67 18.41 -45.63
N ARG A 32 3.36 17.31 -45.31
CA ARG A 32 3.25 16.06 -46.07
C ARG A 32 2.10 15.24 -45.51
N CYS A 33 1.09 14.99 -46.35
CA CYS A 33 0.03 14.04 -46.04
C CYS A 33 0.64 12.65 -45.94
N THR A 34 0.66 12.08 -44.74
CA THR A 34 0.99 10.68 -44.53
C THR A 34 -0.23 9.97 -43.99
N ASP A 35 -0.34 8.68 -44.29
CA ASP A 35 -1.33 7.85 -43.63
C ASP A 35 -1.13 7.88 -42.12
N ASP A 36 -2.22 7.78 -41.36
CA ASP A 36 -2.16 7.73 -39.90
C ASP A 36 -1.30 6.52 -39.49
N PRO A 37 -0.14 6.71 -38.82
CA PRO A 37 0.73 5.59 -38.45
C PRO A 37 0.02 4.63 -37.47
N CYS A 38 -1.06 5.06 -36.82
CA CYS A 38 -1.89 4.23 -35.97
C CYS A 38 -3.00 3.47 -36.71
N GLN A 39 -3.22 3.68 -38.01
CA GLN A 39 -4.33 3.06 -38.75
C GLN A 39 -4.26 1.52 -38.77
N TYR A 40 -3.04 0.96 -38.82
CA TYR A 40 -2.78 -0.48 -38.84
C TYR A 40 -1.76 -0.87 -37.77
N ASN A 41 -1.85 -0.24 -36.59
CA ASN A 41 -0.96 -0.56 -35.48
C ASN A 41 -1.19 -2.00 -34.98
N THR A 42 -0.14 -2.60 -34.44
CA THR A 42 -0.20 -3.90 -33.75
C THR A 42 -0.22 -3.74 -32.23
N CYS A 43 -0.71 -2.61 -31.73
CA CYS A 43 -0.77 -2.37 -30.29
C CYS A 43 -1.76 -3.33 -29.63
N HIS A 44 -1.51 -3.63 -28.35
CA HIS A 44 -2.42 -4.44 -27.56
C HIS A 44 -3.80 -3.78 -27.47
N ARG A 45 -4.86 -4.57 -27.29
CA ARG A 45 -6.23 -4.06 -27.09
C ARG A 45 -6.38 -3.12 -25.89
N HIS A 46 -5.49 -3.27 -24.90
CA HIS A 46 -5.42 -2.41 -23.72
C HIS A 46 -4.27 -1.39 -23.78
N ALA A 47 -3.77 -1.10 -24.98
CA ALA A 47 -2.83 -0.02 -25.23
C ALA A 47 -3.51 1.14 -25.98
N LYS A 48 -2.84 2.29 -25.95
CA LYS A 48 -3.07 3.44 -26.84
C LYS A 48 -1.91 3.48 -27.85
N CYS A 49 -2.25 3.74 -29.11
CA CYS A 49 -1.25 4.01 -30.14
C CYS A 49 -0.88 5.49 -30.09
N LEU A 50 0.41 5.77 -30.06
CA LEU A 50 0.98 7.12 -30.03
C LEU A 50 1.79 7.33 -31.32
N PRO A 51 1.37 8.21 -32.22
CA PRO A 51 2.15 8.55 -33.41
C PRO A 51 3.49 9.19 -32.99
N SER A 52 4.57 8.80 -33.67
CA SER A 52 5.93 9.31 -33.42
C SER A 52 6.63 9.65 -34.74
N ILE A 53 7.61 10.55 -34.69
CA ILE A 53 8.47 10.87 -35.84
C ILE A 53 9.92 10.68 -35.40
N THR A 54 10.64 9.83 -36.12
CA THR A 54 12.06 9.55 -35.90
C THR A 54 12.81 9.76 -37.21
N ASP A 55 13.80 10.65 -37.22
CA ASP A 55 14.62 10.97 -38.40
C ASP A 55 13.82 11.34 -39.67
N GLY A 56 12.69 12.03 -39.48
CA GLY A 56 11.79 12.41 -40.57
C GLY A 56 10.94 11.27 -41.14
N SER A 57 11.04 10.06 -40.56
CA SER A 57 10.16 8.92 -40.82
C SER A 57 9.03 8.88 -39.80
N TRP A 58 7.83 8.58 -40.26
CA TRP A 58 6.66 8.36 -39.40
C TRP A 58 6.70 6.96 -38.81
N SER A 59 6.43 6.87 -37.52
CA SER A 59 6.35 5.63 -36.75
C SER A 59 5.22 5.75 -35.72
N TYR A 60 5.03 4.70 -34.91
CA TYR A 60 4.17 4.76 -33.74
C TYR A 60 4.81 3.97 -32.60
N THR A 61 4.43 4.33 -31.39
CA THR A 61 4.69 3.55 -30.18
C THR A 61 3.37 3.13 -29.56
N CYS A 62 3.39 2.02 -28.83
CA CYS A 62 2.25 1.55 -28.08
C CYS A 62 2.53 1.81 -26.60
N GLU A 63 1.55 2.34 -25.87
CA GLU A 63 1.63 2.53 -24.43
C GLU A 63 0.43 1.86 -23.77
N CYS A 64 0.63 1.05 -22.74
CA CYS A 64 -0.49 0.46 -22.01
C CYS A 64 -1.39 1.54 -21.40
N ARG A 65 -2.70 1.27 -21.34
CA ARG A 65 -3.66 2.16 -20.67
C ARG A 65 -3.50 2.06 -19.16
N ASP A 66 -4.04 3.05 -18.44
CA ASP A 66 -4.07 3.04 -16.98
C ASP A 66 -4.64 1.72 -16.44
N GLY A 67 -3.98 1.16 -15.43
CA GLY A 67 -4.32 -0.15 -14.88
C GLY A 67 -3.75 -1.34 -15.66
N TYR A 68 -2.91 -1.12 -16.68
CA TYR A 68 -2.19 -2.19 -17.38
C TYR A 68 -0.69 -1.92 -17.44
N ILE A 69 0.11 -2.99 -17.39
CA ILE A 69 1.56 -2.95 -17.55
C ILE A 69 2.01 -3.84 -18.71
N GLY A 70 3.15 -3.51 -19.31
CA GLY A 70 3.73 -4.26 -20.41
C GLY A 70 4.46 -3.35 -21.41
N ASP A 71 4.74 -3.86 -22.60
CA ASP A 71 5.50 -3.15 -23.64
C ASP A 71 4.61 -2.40 -24.66
N GLY A 72 3.29 -2.40 -24.43
CA GLY A 72 2.31 -1.77 -25.31
C GLY A 72 1.81 -2.67 -26.45
N THR A 73 2.57 -3.67 -26.86
CA THR A 73 2.11 -4.74 -27.77
C THR A 73 1.53 -5.93 -27.01
N PHE A 74 1.99 -6.13 -25.79
CA PHE A 74 1.40 -6.95 -24.75
C PHE A 74 1.12 -6.06 -23.53
N CYS A 75 -0.12 -6.10 -23.03
CA CYS A 75 -0.50 -5.40 -21.81
C CYS A 75 -1.35 -6.32 -20.94
N GLU A 76 -0.86 -6.61 -19.74
CA GLU A 76 -1.57 -7.37 -18.71
C GLU A 76 -2.09 -6.43 -17.63
N GLU A 77 -3.14 -6.85 -16.94
CA GLU A 77 -3.73 -6.04 -15.87
C GLU A 77 -2.70 -5.85 -14.75
N TYR A 78 -2.49 -4.60 -14.34
CA TYR A 78 -1.64 -4.28 -13.22
C TYR A 78 -2.37 -4.62 -11.93
N ILE A 79 -2.14 -5.84 -11.45
CA ILE A 79 -2.53 -6.24 -10.10
C ILE A 79 -1.39 -5.81 -9.20
N ALA A 80 -1.59 -4.73 -8.44
CA ALA A 80 -0.64 -4.35 -7.40
C ALA A 80 -0.36 -5.57 -6.51
N PRO A 81 0.91 -5.85 -6.17
CA PRO A 81 1.21 -6.96 -5.29
C PRO A 81 0.38 -6.82 -4.01
N VAL A 82 -0.24 -7.92 -3.57
CA VAL A 82 -0.86 -7.97 -2.25
C VAL A 82 0.30 -7.95 -1.26
N ILE A 83 0.63 -6.76 -0.80
CA ILE A 83 1.60 -6.58 0.28
C ILE A 83 0.82 -6.78 1.57
N ASP A 84 1.20 -7.77 2.36
CA ASP A 84 0.80 -7.83 3.75
C ASP A 84 1.92 -7.21 4.58
N ALA A 85 1.67 -5.99 5.06
CA ALA A 85 2.64 -5.28 5.89
C ALA A 85 2.82 -5.94 7.27
N CYS A 86 2.09 -7.01 7.59
CA CYS A 86 2.30 -7.87 8.76
C CYS A 86 2.97 -9.21 8.44
N ASP A 87 3.28 -9.51 7.17
CA ASP A 87 4.01 -10.73 6.77
C ASP A 87 5.52 -10.65 7.06
N ASP A 88 6.06 -11.64 7.77
CA ASP A 88 7.46 -11.70 8.26
C ASP A 88 7.85 -10.63 9.33
N HIS A 89 6.88 -10.16 10.13
CA HIS A 89 7.13 -9.14 11.16
C HIS A 89 7.09 -9.67 12.59
N SER A 90 8.00 -9.16 13.44
CA SER A 90 8.16 -9.61 14.83
C SER A 90 7.63 -8.58 15.83
N CYS A 91 6.30 -8.52 15.99
CA CYS A 91 5.73 -7.82 17.15
C CYS A 91 6.05 -8.56 18.45
N PRO A 92 6.24 -7.86 19.58
CA PRO A 92 6.46 -8.52 20.87
C PRO A 92 5.30 -9.45 21.25
N ARG A 93 5.57 -10.38 22.18
CA ARG A 93 4.54 -11.26 22.73
C ARG A 93 3.37 -10.40 23.28
N ASN A 94 2.15 -10.89 23.08
CA ASN A 94 0.90 -10.25 23.48
C ASN A 94 0.59 -8.92 22.78
N CYS A 95 1.41 -8.55 21.80
CA CYS A 95 1.06 -7.53 20.83
C CYS A 95 0.41 -8.18 19.59
N GLN A 96 -0.29 -7.35 18.82
CA GLN A 96 -0.86 -7.65 17.52
C GLN A 96 -0.26 -6.70 16.49
N CYS A 97 0.06 -7.22 15.30
CA CYS A 97 0.48 -6.39 14.18
C CYS A 97 -0.73 -5.72 13.52
N VAL A 98 -0.57 -4.44 13.19
CA VAL A 98 -1.50 -3.65 12.38
C VAL A 98 -0.70 -3.02 11.24
N GLY A 99 -0.94 -3.52 10.04
CA GLY A 99 -0.23 -3.14 8.81
C GLY A 99 -0.93 -2.04 8.00
N ASP A 100 -0.12 -1.27 7.30
CA ASP A 100 -0.47 -0.32 6.25
C ASP A 100 0.13 -0.81 4.93
N ASN A 101 -0.66 -1.60 4.22
CA ASN A 101 -0.22 -2.32 3.02
C ASN A 101 0.17 -1.40 1.86
N ALA A 102 -0.36 -0.17 1.83
CA ALA A 102 -0.02 0.81 0.81
C ALA A 102 1.37 1.43 1.02
N LEU A 103 1.83 1.47 2.27
CA LEU A 103 3.13 2.03 2.65
C LEU A 103 4.18 0.97 3.00
N GLU A 104 3.81 -0.31 2.97
CA GLU A 104 4.61 -1.43 3.46
C GLU A 104 5.11 -1.21 4.90
N GLN A 105 4.28 -0.64 5.76
CA GLN A 105 4.64 -0.27 7.12
C GLN A 105 3.69 -0.91 8.12
N TYR A 106 4.15 -1.15 9.34
CA TYR A 106 3.30 -1.71 10.39
C TYR A 106 3.55 -1.07 11.74
N GLN A 107 2.63 -1.33 12.65
CA GLN A 107 2.79 -1.03 14.06
C GLN A 107 2.29 -2.18 14.93
N CYS A 108 2.85 -2.29 16.13
CA CYS A 108 2.44 -3.24 17.14
C CYS A 108 1.53 -2.55 18.16
N VAL A 109 0.35 -3.12 18.35
CA VAL A 109 -0.64 -2.67 19.33
C VAL A 109 -0.82 -3.77 20.38
N ALA A 110 -1.20 -3.41 21.60
CA ALA A 110 -1.50 -4.41 22.61
C ALA A 110 -2.77 -5.21 22.24
N ARG A 111 -2.75 -6.53 22.51
CA ARG A 111 -3.98 -7.33 22.50
C ARG A 111 -4.89 -6.91 23.65
N GLU A 112 -6.15 -7.29 23.58
CA GLU A 112 -7.11 -7.09 24.67
C GLU A 112 -6.55 -7.63 26.00
N GLY A 113 -6.65 -6.83 27.07
CA GLY A 113 -6.08 -7.14 28.37
C GLY A 113 -4.64 -6.66 28.60
N TYR A 114 -3.92 -6.32 27.54
CA TYR A 114 -2.53 -5.88 27.61
C TYR A 114 -2.39 -4.37 27.38
N VAL A 115 -1.27 -3.80 27.83
CA VAL A 115 -0.86 -2.42 27.55
C VAL A 115 0.52 -2.39 26.91
N THR A 116 0.70 -1.49 25.95
CA THR A 116 2.00 -1.23 25.35
C THR A 116 2.87 -0.50 26.36
N VAL A 117 4.10 -0.97 26.55
CA VAL A 117 5.11 -0.20 27.26
C VAL A 117 6.10 0.34 26.26
N ASP A 118 6.14 1.67 26.19
CA ASP A 118 7.25 2.38 25.58
C ASP A 118 8.38 2.41 26.60
N PRO A 119 9.50 1.74 26.31
CA PRO A 119 10.60 1.73 27.24
C PRO A 119 11.34 3.06 27.15
N VAL A 120 11.35 3.79 28.25
CA VAL A 120 12.17 5.01 28.37
C VAL A 120 13.68 4.67 28.28
N ASP A 121 14.06 3.40 28.50
CA ASP A 121 15.45 2.94 28.57
C ASP A 121 15.80 1.68 27.75
N MET A 122 14.91 1.14 26.89
CA MET A 122 15.30 0.03 25.99
C MET A 122 15.71 0.55 24.61
N PRO A 123 16.62 -0.17 23.93
CA PRO A 123 16.96 0.13 22.55
C PRO A 123 15.72 0.08 21.64
N VAL A 124 15.61 1.10 20.78
CA VAL A 124 14.62 1.16 19.70
C VAL A 124 14.66 -0.16 18.90
N PRO A 125 13.50 -0.76 18.57
CA PRO A 125 13.44 -2.00 17.79
C PRO A 125 14.26 -1.93 16.50
N LEU A 126 14.94 -3.03 16.14
CA LEU A 126 15.84 -3.08 14.98
C LEU A 126 15.09 -2.87 13.65
N ASP A 127 13.82 -3.23 13.63
CA ASP A 127 12.87 -3.12 12.52
C ASP A 127 12.17 -1.75 12.46
N HIS A 128 12.47 -0.83 13.38
CA HIS A 128 11.92 0.53 13.38
C HIS A 128 12.37 1.33 12.17
N VAL A 129 11.48 2.15 11.60
CA VAL A 129 11.69 2.92 10.36
C VAL A 129 12.88 3.89 10.40
N SER A 130 13.36 4.25 11.60
CA SER A 130 14.59 5.02 11.76
C SER A 130 15.88 4.23 11.48
N LYS A 131 15.78 2.91 11.31
CA LYS A 131 16.89 2.00 10.97
C LYS A 131 16.84 1.61 9.48
N PRO A 132 17.99 1.27 8.86
CA PRO A 132 18.02 0.76 7.49
C PRO A 132 17.11 -0.46 7.35
N HIS A 133 16.28 -0.48 6.30
CA HIS A 133 15.30 -1.54 6.03
C HIS A 133 14.19 -1.71 7.09
N GLY A 134 14.07 -0.78 8.05
CA GLY A 134 12.99 -0.80 9.02
C GLY A 134 11.64 -0.42 8.40
N ARG A 135 10.59 -1.17 8.75
CA ARG A 135 9.20 -0.96 8.29
C ARG A 135 8.24 -0.64 9.45
N ARG A 136 8.69 -0.79 10.70
CA ARG A 136 7.89 -0.58 11.91
C ARG A 136 7.82 0.90 12.29
N ARG A 137 6.63 1.42 12.59
CA ARG A 137 6.39 2.83 12.93
C ARG A 137 6.44 3.18 14.41
N ASP A 138 6.26 2.19 15.29
CA ASP A 138 6.22 2.38 16.74
C ASP A 138 7.49 1.86 17.44
N THR A 139 7.68 2.27 18.68
CA THR A 139 8.80 1.86 19.54
C THR A 139 8.40 0.86 20.63
N VAL A 140 7.23 0.23 20.53
CA VAL A 140 6.69 -0.65 21.58
C VAL A 140 7.65 -1.82 21.80
N ALA A 141 8.25 -1.93 22.98
CA ALA A 141 9.17 -3.05 23.22
C ALA A 141 8.49 -4.25 23.84
N ALA A 142 7.38 -4.05 24.54
CA ALA A 142 6.59 -5.14 25.10
C ALA A 142 5.12 -4.75 25.23
N CYS A 143 4.27 -5.77 25.24
CA CYS A 143 2.88 -5.66 25.68
C CYS A 143 2.75 -6.45 27.00
N LEU A 144 2.52 -5.72 28.09
CA LEU A 144 2.43 -6.28 29.43
C LEU A 144 0.98 -6.40 29.85
N ASP A 145 0.66 -7.41 30.65
CA ASP A 145 -0.68 -7.53 31.20
C ASP A 145 -0.99 -6.31 32.07
N SER A 146 -2.19 -5.79 31.91
CA SER A 146 -2.69 -4.61 32.62
C SER A 146 -3.80 -4.95 33.60
N ALA A 147 -4.31 -6.18 33.57
CA ALA A 147 -5.30 -6.64 34.52
C ALA A 147 -4.64 -6.84 35.88
N LEU A 148 -5.30 -6.33 36.93
CA LEU A 148 -4.96 -6.73 38.29
C LEU A 148 -5.57 -8.10 38.55
N PRO A 149 -4.84 -9.03 39.17
CA PRO A 149 -5.44 -10.30 39.56
C PRO A 149 -6.53 -10.07 40.60
N GLU A 150 -7.58 -10.87 40.55
CA GLU A 150 -8.63 -10.87 41.57
C GLU A 150 -8.19 -11.76 42.74
N LEU A 151 -8.15 -11.19 43.94
CA LEU A 151 -7.87 -11.92 45.17
C LEU A 151 -9.15 -12.08 45.98
N SER A 152 -9.56 -13.32 46.22
CA SER A 152 -10.69 -13.64 47.12
C SER A 152 -10.20 -14.45 48.30
N LEU A 153 -10.56 -14.02 49.51
CA LEU A 153 -10.38 -14.83 50.72
C LEU A 153 -11.36 -16.01 50.68
N ASN A 154 -10.92 -17.20 51.11
CA ASN A 154 -11.81 -18.38 51.11
C ASN A 154 -12.68 -18.48 52.39
N CYS A 155 -12.79 -17.40 53.15
CA CYS A 155 -13.59 -17.29 54.37
C CYS A 155 -14.11 -15.86 54.55
N ASP A 156 -14.91 -15.64 55.59
CA ASP A 156 -15.41 -14.32 55.96
C ASP A 156 -14.29 -13.34 56.34
N ASN A 157 -14.40 -12.09 55.86
CA ASN A 157 -13.54 -10.97 56.26
C ASN A 157 -14.40 -9.82 56.83
N PRO A 158 -14.30 -9.47 58.13
CA PRO A 158 -13.34 -9.98 59.11
C PRO A 158 -13.69 -11.38 59.65
N MET A 159 -12.66 -12.20 59.88
CA MET A 159 -12.80 -13.51 60.53
C MET A 159 -13.27 -13.33 61.98
N ARG A 160 -14.24 -14.13 62.42
CA ARG A 160 -14.76 -14.09 63.79
C ARG A 160 -14.27 -15.31 64.56
N LEU A 161 -13.46 -15.08 65.58
CA LEU A 161 -12.94 -16.10 66.49
C LEU A 161 -13.30 -15.76 67.93
N THR A 162 -13.41 -16.79 68.76
CA THR A 162 -13.61 -16.72 70.20
C THR A 162 -12.43 -17.32 70.94
N GLN A 163 -12.30 -17.01 72.24
CA GLN A 163 -11.18 -17.49 73.04
C GLN A 163 -11.24 -19.01 73.19
N GLY A 164 -10.20 -19.70 72.70
CA GLY A 164 -10.11 -21.16 72.70
C GLY A 164 -10.31 -21.80 71.31
N ASP A 165 -10.72 -21.01 70.31
CA ASP A 165 -10.83 -21.50 68.93
C ASP A 165 -9.45 -21.82 68.34
N VAL A 166 -9.40 -22.86 67.51
CA VAL A 166 -8.22 -23.17 66.68
C VAL A 166 -8.23 -22.22 65.50
N TYR A 167 -7.12 -21.48 65.32
CA TYR A 167 -6.93 -20.66 64.14
C TYR A 167 -6.59 -21.54 62.92
N GLU A 168 -7.41 -21.47 61.88
CA GLU A 168 -7.10 -21.99 60.56
C GLU A 168 -6.97 -20.82 59.58
N GLU A 169 -5.85 -20.79 58.85
CA GLU A 169 -5.63 -19.77 57.84
C GLU A 169 -6.58 -20.00 56.66
N CYS A 170 -7.35 -18.97 56.30
CA CYS A 170 -8.37 -19.08 55.27
C CYS A 170 -7.81 -19.38 53.88
N GLY A 171 -6.53 -19.09 53.64
CA GLY A 171 -5.96 -19.09 52.31
C GLY A 171 -6.62 -18.05 51.39
N VAL A 172 -6.14 -17.99 50.16
CA VAL A 172 -6.59 -17.04 49.14
C VAL A 172 -6.72 -17.77 47.82
N THR A 173 -7.77 -17.47 47.07
CA THR A 173 -7.86 -17.80 45.65
C THR A 173 -7.41 -16.59 44.85
N VAL A 174 -6.46 -16.80 43.93
CA VAL A 174 -5.98 -15.78 43.00
C VAL A 174 -6.40 -16.18 41.60
N VAL A 175 -7.15 -15.32 40.93
CA VAL A 175 -7.56 -15.53 39.54
C VAL A 175 -6.98 -14.40 38.69
N ASP A 176 -6.29 -14.78 37.62
CA ASP A 176 -5.80 -13.86 36.59
C ASP A 176 -6.52 -14.15 35.28
N SER A 177 -6.92 -13.10 34.56
CA SER A 177 -7.82 -13.21 33.41
C SER A 177 -7.10 -13.18 32.07
N ASN A 178 -5.78 -12.96 32.03
CA ASN A 178 -5.01 -12.72 30.79
C ASN A 178 -3.69 -13.50 30.67
#